data_AF-A0A4R6EFB5-F1
#
_entry.id   AF-A0A4R6EFB5-F1
#
_cell.length_a   1.000
_cell.length_b   1.000
_cell.length_c   1.000
_cell.angle_alpha   90.00
_cell.angle_beta   90.00
_cell.angle_gamma   90.00
#
_symmetry.space_group_name_H-M   'P 1'
#
loop_
_entity.id
_entity.type
_entity.pdbx_description
1 polymer ?
#
loop_
_entity_poly.entity_id
_entity_poly.type
_entity_poly.pdbx_seq_one_letter_code
_entity_poly.pdbx_strand_id
1 'polypeptide(L)' 'MNVKDFFLLIISRLICGIGMTLALVSTVYTIWCFFFSQKPYHLLFGFLGVIGFFIGYGFYKFALKYVYDELNN' A
#
# COMPACT_ATOMS: atom_id res chain seq x y z
N MET A 1 3.08 1.88 -29.15
CA MET A 1 2.55 1.57 -27.80
C MET A 1 1.14 1.06 -28.02
N ASN A 2 0.89 -0.22 -27.72
CA ASN A 2 -0.44 -0.78 -27.92
C ASN A 2 -1.40 -0.20 -26.88
N VAL A 3 -2.69 -0.16 -27.22
CA VAL A 3 -3.74 0.35 -26.32
C VAL A 3 -3.75 -0.43 -25.00
N LYS A 4 -3.39 -1.72 -25.05
CA LYS A 4 -3.25 -2.60 -23.88
C LYS A 4 -2.17 -2.12 -22.91
N ASP A 5 -0.98 -1.77 -23.42
CA ASP A 5 0.15 -1.28 -22.61
C ASP A 5 -0.22 0.03 -21.89
N PHE A 6 -0.97 0.91 -22.57
CA PHE A 6 -1.44 2.17 -21.98
C PHE A 6 -2.41 1.93 -20.81
N PHE A 7 -3.37 1.01 -20.98
CA PHE A 7 -4.29 0.64 -19.90
C PHE A 7 -3.57 -0.02 -18.72
N LEU A 8 -2.61 -0.91 -18.98
CA LEU A 8 -1.80 -1.56 -17.95
C LEU A 8 -0.99 -0.57 -17.11
N LEU A 9 -0.39 0.43 -17.78
CA LEU A 9 0.40 1.46 -17.11
C LEU A 9 -0.48 2.33 -16.19
N ILE A 10 -1.71 2.68 -16.63
CA ILE A 10 -2.68 3.42 -15.82
C ILE A 10 -3.13 2.60 -14.62
N ILE A 11 -3.50 1.33 -14.83
CA ILE A 11 -4.01 0.45 -13.77
C ILE A 11 -2.93 0.23 -12.71
N SER A 12 -1.68 0.00 -13.11
CA SER A 12 -0.58 -0.14 -12.17
C SER A 12 -0.33 1.13 -11.36
N ARG A 13 -0.35 2.31 -11.98
CA ARG A 13 -0.22 3.58 -11.25
C ARG A 13 -1.37 3.80 -10.26
N LEU A 14 -2.60 3.41 -10.59
CA LEU A 14 -3.73 3.48 -9.66
C LEU A 14 -3.54 2.53 -8.46
N ILE A 15 -3.18 1.27 -8.71
CA ILE A 15 -2.95 0.27 -7.64
C ILE A 15 -1.78 0.71 -6.74
N CYS A 16 -0.72 1.22 -7.35
CA CYS A 16 0.44 1.79 -6.69
C CYS A 16 0.08 2.99 -5.80
N GLY A 17 -0.75 3.91 -6.31
CA GLY A 17 -1.27 5.04 -5.54
C GLY A 17 -2.17 4.62 -4.38
N ILE A 18 -3.08 3.68 -4.60
CA ILE A 18 -3.95 3.13 -3.54
C ILE A 18 -3.10 2.45 -2.46
N GLY A 19 -2.12 1.63 -2.85
CA GLY A 19 -1.20 0.99 -1.91
C GLY A 19 -0.38 1.98 -1.07
N MET A 20 0.13 3.06 -1.68
CA MET A 20 0.85 4.10 -0.95
C MET A 20 -0.05 4.90 0.00
N THR A 21 -1.27 5.27 -0.42
CA THR A 21 -2.21 6.00 0.45
C THR A 21 -2.66 5.16 1.64
N LEU A 22 -2.94 3.87 1.44
CA LEU A 22 -3.25 2.93 2.51
C LEU A 22 -2.09 2.77 3.49
N ALA A 23 -0.87 2.66 2.99
CA ALA A 23 0.33 2.59 3.81
C ALA A 23 0.48 3.86 4.66
N LEU A 24 0.34 5.04 4.05
CA LEU A 24 0.51 6.34 4.71
C LEU A 24 -0.55 6.57 5.80
N VAL A 25 -1.83 6.31 5.47
CA VAL A 25 -2.94 6.38 6.45
C VAL A 25 -2.71 5.41 7.61
N SER A 26 -2.26 4.18 7.31
CA SER A 26 -1.97 3.18 8.34
C SER A 26 -0.81 3.62 9.25
N THR A 27 0.26 4.19 8.69
CA THR A 27 1.39 4.70 9.49
C THR A 27 0.97 5.86 10.38
N VAL A 28 0.21 6.82 9.85
CA VAL A 28 -0.30 7.96 10.62
C VAL A 28 -1.23 7.47 11.74
N TYR A 29 -2.08 6.48 11.45
CA TYR A 29 -2.98 5.87 12.44
C TYR A 29 -2.21 5.11 13.54
N THR A 30 -1.18 4.33 13.18
CA THR A 30 -0.31 3.64 14.13
C THR A 30 0.42 4.62 15.04
N ILE A 31 0.99 5.71 14.49
CA ILE A 31 1.69 6.74 15.26
C ILE A 31 0.72 7.41 16.24
N TRP A 32 -0.49 7.74 15.78
CA TRP A 32 -1.53 8.34 16.62
C TRP A 32 -1.96 7.42 17.76
N CYS A 33 -2.19 6.13 17.47
CA CYS A 33 -2.53 5.14 18.48
C CYS A 33 -1.42 4.96 19.51
N PHE A 34 -0.15 4.95 19.11
CA PHE A 34 0.96 4.76 20.03
C PHE A 34 1.20 5.95 20.96
N PHE A 35 1.11 7.18 20.45
CA PHE A 35 1.47 8.38 21.22
C PHE A 35 0.30 9.03 21.97
N PHE A 36 -0.93 8.96 21.45
CA PHE A 36 -2.07 9.71 22.00
C PHE A 36 -3.10 8.84 22.73
N SER A 37 -3.07 7.52 22.57
CA SER A 37 -4.06 6.62 23.19
C SER A 37 -3.55 6.07 24.53
N GLN A 38 -4.10 6.54 25.65
CA GLN A 38 -3.83 6.00 27.01
C GLN A 38 -4.59 4.70 27.34
N LYS A 39 -5.25 4.06 26.36
CA LYS A 39 -6.04 2.83 26.58
C LYS A 39 -5.22 1.57 26.31
N PRO A 40 -5.42 0.47 27.07
CA PRO A 40 -4.60 -0.75 27.01
C PRO A 40 -4.57 -1.45 25.64
N TYR A 41 -5.50 -1.12 24.73
CA TYR A 41 -5.60 -1.69 23.39
C TYR A 41 -4.74 -0.97 22.33
N HIS A 42 -4.03 0.09 22.71
CA HIS A 42 -3.21 0.90 21.80
C HIS A 42 -2.13 0.11 21.04
N LEU A 43 -1.55 -0.92 21.67
CA LEU A 43 -0.58 -1.82 21.04
C LEU A 43 -1.20 -2.72 19.97
N LEU A 44 -2.40 -3.26 20.21
CA LEU A 44 -3.12 -4.10 19.23
C LEU A 44 -3.47 -3.32 17.97
N PHE A 45 -3.98 -2.10 18.13
CA PHE A 45 -4.28 -1.21 17.00
C PHE A 45 -3.02 -0.74 16.28
N GLY A 46 -1.92 -0.52 17.01
CA GLY A 46 -0.62 -0.20 16.42
C GLY A 46 -0.10 -1.34 15.52
N PHE A 47 -0.14 -2.58 16.00
CA PHE A 47 0.23 -3.77 15.21
C PHE A 47 -0.66 -3.95 13.99
N LEU A 48 -1.97 -3.69 14.12
CA LEU A 48 -2.91 -3.78 13.01
C LEU A 48 -2.55 -2.79 11.87
N GLY A 49 -2.12 -1.57 12.21
CA GLY A 49 -1.65 -0.61 11.21
C GLY A 49 -0.30 -0.98 10.59
N VAL A 50 0.60 -1.64 11.32
CA VAL A 50 1.84 -2.21 10.74
C VAL A 50 1.51 -3.31 9.71
N ILE A 51 0.55 -4.18 10.01
CA ILE A 51 0.07 -5.20 9.06
C ILE A 51 -0.54 -4.52 7.83
N GLY A 52 -1.35 -3.47 8.01
CA GLY A 52 -1.90 -2.67 6.92
C GLY A 52 -0.81 -2.05 6.03
N PHE A 53 0.27 -1.56 6.62
CA PHE A 53 1.44 -1.05 5.90
C PHE A 53 2.12 -2.15 5.06
N PHE A 54 2.34 -3.34 5.61
CA PHE A 54 2.92 -4.47 4.87
C PHE A 54 2.05 -4.91 3.70
N ILE A 55 0.72 -4.93 3.88
CA ILE A 55 -0.22 -5.26 2.81
C ILE A 55 -0.14 -4.20 1.70
N GLY A 56 -0.18 -2.90 2.05
CA GLY A 56 -0.03 -1.81 1.08
C GLY A 56 1.28 -1.86 0.31
N TYR A 57 2.38 -2.16 0.99
CA TYR A 57 3.70 -2.36 0.36
C TYR A 57 3.75 -3.60 -0.55
N GLY A 58 3.08 -4.69 -0.15
CA GLY A 58 2.93 -5.90 -0.96
C GLY A 58 2.22 -5.61 -2.28
N PHE A 59 1.10 -4.89 -2.24
CA PHE A 59 0.38 -4.45 -3.44
C PHE A 59 1.22 -3.56 -4.35
N TYR A 60 1.96 -2.62 -3.77
CA TYR A 60 2.90 -1.77 -4.52
C TYR A 60 3.96 -2.60 -5.27
N LYS A 61 4.57 -3.57 -4.58
CA LYS A 61 5.60 -4.44 -5.17
C LYS A 61 5.03 -5.38 -6.24
N PHE A 62 3.81 -5.88 -6.03
CA PHE A 62 3.11 -6.70 -7.02
C PHE A 62 2.77 -5.91 -8.29
N ALA A 63 2.21 -4.69 -8.15
CA ALA A 63 1.85 -3.85 -9.29
C ALA A 63 3.06 -3.44 -10.12
N LEU A 64 4.21 -3.20 -9.49
CA LEU A 64 5.48 -2.93 -10.17
C LEU A 64 6.01 -4.16 -10.92
N LYS A 65 5.99 -5.33 -10.27
CA LYS A 65 6.49 -6.57 -10.89
C LYS A 65 5.62 -6.98 -12.08
N TYR A 66 4.30 -6.84 -11.96
CA TYR A 66 3.34 -7.18 -13.02
C TYR A 66 3.55 -6.31 -14.26
N VAL A 67 3.71 -4.99 -14.10
CA VAL A 67 4.03 -4.10 -15.23
C VAL A 67 5.36 -4.44 -15.88
N TYR A 68 6.37 -4.79 -15.09
CA TYR A 68 7.68 -5.11 -15.65
C TYR A 68 7.71 -6.45 -16.40
N ASP A 69 7.02 -7.48 -15.90
CA ASP A 69 6.90 -8.78 -16.60
C ASP A 69 6.10 -8.65 -17.90
N GLU A 70 5.05 -7.83 -17.91
CA GLU A 70 4.14 -7.71 -19.06
C GLU A 70 4.67 -6.75 -20.14
N LEU A 71 5.57 -5.81 -19.78
CA LEU A 71 6.28 -4.95 -20.74
C LEU A 71 7.49 -5.65 -21.38
N ASN A 72 7.99 -6.73 -20.78
CA ASN A 72 9.19 -7.46 -21.23
C ASN A 72 8.85 -8.79 -21.98
N ASN A 73 7.57 -9.06 -22.24
CA ASN A 73 7.05 -10.21 -22.98
C ASN A 73 6.34 -9.72 -24.26
#